data_AF-A0A518H5A1-F1
#
_entry.id   AF-A0A518H5A1-F1
#
_cell.length_a   1.000
_cell.length_b   1.000
_cell.length_c   1.000
_cell.angle_alpha   90.00
_cell.angle_beta   90.00
_cell.angle_gamma   90.00
#
_symmetry.space_group_name_H-M   'P 1'
#
loop_
_entity.id
_entity.type
_entity.pdbx_description
1 polymer ?
#
loop_
_entity_poly.entity_id
_entity_poly.type
_entity_poly.pdbx_seq_one_letter_code
_entity_poly.pdbx_strand_id
1 'polypeptide(L)'
;MKRASMYSKRVVDPVNSVAWFAMDGLWLAQLAWPAYLATGLTLATGALLLLLDRRRGPRLDDDLALNAWMWMNALWVVSDLGGVPTLRYAALAVGGLGAVLLAIAVWPSRGPRGTLHRFRKLRVSGR
;
A
#
# COMPACT_ATOMS: atom_id res chain seq x y z
N MET A 1 -9.19 17.12 -16.07
CA MET A 1 -9.39 15.90 -15.26
C MET A 1 -8.42 15.70 -14.07
N LYS A 2 -7.30 16.43 -13.96
CA LYS A 2 -6.33 16.28 -12.84
C LYS A 2 -6.83 16.69 -11.44
N ARG A 3 -7.84 17.58 -11.34
CA ARG A 3 -8.36 18.10 -10.05
C ARG A 3 -9.34 17.13 -9.37
N ALA A 4 -10.23 16.49 -10.13
CA ALA A 4 -11.19 15.53 -9.60
C ALA A 4 -10.50 14.31 -8.95
N SER A 5 -9.42 13.81 -9.56
CA SER A 5 -8.65 12.69 -8.98
C SER A 5 -7.88 13.10 -7.71
N MET A 6 -7.42 14.35 -7.62
CA MET A 6 -6.79 14.89 -6.40
C MET A 6 -7.79 15.01 -5.25
N TYR A 7 -9.01 15.45 -5.55
CA TYR A 7 -10.09 15.57 -4.57
C TYR A 7 -10.55 14.18 -4.09
N SER A 8 -10.67 13.23 -5.02
CA SER A 8 -10.99 11.84 -4.69
C SER A 8 -9.95 11.23 -3.74
N LYS A 9 -8.64 11.45 -3.96
CA LYS A 9 -7.60 10.91 -3.07
C LYS A 9 -7.67 11.50 -1.65
N ARG A 10 -7.93 12.80 -1.51
CA ARG A 10 -8.08 13.46 -0.20
C ARG A 10 -9.23 12.92 0.64
N VAL A 11 -10.22 12.29 0.03
CA VAL A 11 -11.38 11.72 0.73
C VAL A 11 -11.22 10.22 0.89
N VAL A 12 -10.80 9.52 -0.17
CA VAL A 12 -10.68 8.05 -0.16
C VAL A 12 -9.58 7.59 0.79
N ASP A 13 -8.48 8.34 0.92
CA ASP A 13 -7.35 7.95 1.78
C ASP A 13 -7.69 8.01 3.30
N PRO A 14 -8.34 9.08 3.82
CA PRO A 14 -8.89 9.07 5.18
C PRO A 14 -9.96 8.01 5.40
N VAL A 15 -10.87 7.81 4.44
CA VAL A 15 -11.93 6.79 4.56
C VAL A 15 -11.32 5.40 4.63
N ASN A 16 -10.33 5.11 3.79
CA ASN A 16 -9.58 3.86 3.81
C ASN A 16 -8.90 3.63 5.16
N SER A 17 -8.28 4.69 5.69
CA SER A 17 -7.58 4.63 6.98
C SER A 17 -8.55 4.38 8.14
N VAL A 18 -9.69 5.07 8.17
CA VAL A 18 -10.74 4.86 9.19
C VAL A 18 -11.33 3.46 9.09
N ALA A 19 -11.63 2.99 7.87
CA ALA A 19 -12.15 1.65 7.64
C ALA A 19 -11.17 0.58 8.11
N TRP A 20 -9.88 0.78 7.86
CA TRP A 20 -8.83 -0.11 8.33
C TRP A 20 -8.74 -0.12 9.86
N PHE A 21 -8.65 1.04 10.51
CA PHE A 21 -8.60 1.10 11.98
C PHE A 21 -9.84 0.46 12.62
N ALA A 22 -11.02 0.66 12.02
CA ALA A 22 -12.23 -0.02 12.45
C ALA A 22 -12.15 -1.53 12.25
N MET A 23 -11.64 -2.01 11.11
CA MET A 23 -11.42 -3.44 10.86
C MET A 23 -10.53 -4.07 11.93
N ASP A 24 -9.36 -3.47 12.21
CA ASP A 24 -8.42 -4.01 13.21
C ASP A 24 -9.05 -4.00 14.61
N GLY A 25 -9.73 -2.92 15.00
CA GLY A 25 -10.40 -2.84 16.30
C GLY A 25 -11.56 -3.84 16.46
N LEU A 26 -12.37 -4.01 15.42
CA LEU A 26 -13.48 -4.96 15.41
C LEU A 26 -13.01 -6.41 15.37
N TRP A 27 -11.91 -6.68 14.65
CA TRP A 27 -11.25 -7.97 14.65
C TRP A 27 -10.68 -8.32 16.04
N LEU A 28 -9.97 -7.39 16.68
CA LEU A 28 -9.48 -7.57 18.05
C LEU A 28 -10.61 -7.79 19.06
N ALA A 29 -11.76 -7.13 18.85
CA ALA A 29 -12.97 -7.33 19.64
C ALA A 29 -13.75 -8.62 19.28
N GLN A 30 -13.26 -9.42 18.33
CA GLN A 30 -13.88 -10.67 17.85
C GLN A 30 -15.31 -10.49 17.29
N LEU A 31 -15.61 -9.30 16.77
CA LEU A 31 -16.89 -8.97 16.14
C LEU A 31 -16.85 -9.33 14.65
N ALA A 32 -17.10 -10.59 14.33
CA ALA A 32 -16.98 -11.14 12.98
C ALA A 32 -17.72 -10.34 11.89
N TRP A 33 -19.02 -10.10 12.07
CA TRP A 33 -19.83 -9.45 11.04
C TRP A 33 -19.41 -7.99 10.77
N PRO A 34 -19.26 -7.13 11.80
CA PRO A 34 -18.71 -5.78 11.61
C PRO A 34 -17.29 -5.77 11.02
N ALA A 35 -16.42 -6.68 11.47
CA ALA A 35 -15.06 -6.79 10.96
C ALA A 35 -15.05 -7.08 9.46
N TYR A 36 -15.88 -8.03 8.97
CA TYR A 36 -15.97 -8.32 7.54
C TYR A 36 -16.47 -7.14 6.70
N LEU A 37 -17.44 -6.36 7.22
CA LEU A 37 -17.89 -5.15 6.53
C LEU A 37 -16.76 -4.12 6.43
N ALA A 38 -16.03 -3.90 7.52
CA ALA A 38 -14.87 -3.01 7.53
C ALA A 38 -13.74 -3.52 6.63
N THR A 39 -13.48 -4.84 6.58
CA THR A 39 -12.53 -5.47 5.67
C THR A 39 -12.92 -5.21 4.21
N GLY A 40 -14.18 -5.45 3.85
CA GLY A 40 -14.67 -5.22 2.49
C GLY A 40 -14.54 -3.76 2.07
N LEU A 41 -14.88 -2.83 2.97
CA LEU A 41 -14.74 -1.39 2.73
C LEU A 41 -13.28 -1.01 2.50
N THR A 42 -12.38 -1.48 3.36
CA THR A 42 -10.93 -1.25 3.29
C THR A 42 -10.35 -1.75 1.97
N LEU A 43 -10.68 -2.98 1.54
CA LEU A 43 -10.23 -3.51 0.26
C LEU A 43 -10.77 -2.72 -0.93
N ALA A 44 -12.04 -2.30 -0.89
CA ALA A 44 -12.64 -1.52 -1.96
C ALA A 44 -11.99 -0.14 -2.10
N THR A 45 -11.74 0.56 -0.99
CA THR A 45 -11.08 1.87 -1.00
C THR A 45 -9.59 1.76 -1.35
N GLY A 46 -8.89 0.74 -0.86
CA GLY A 46 -7.50 0.45 -1.24
C GLY A 46 -7.32 0.16 -2.73
N ALA A 47 -8.18 -0.68 -3.30
CA ALA A 47 -8.17 -0.97 -4.73
C ALA A 47 -8.47 0.29 -5.56
N LEU A 48 -9.40 1.14 -5.11
CA LEU A 48 -9.71 2.40 -5.77
C LEU A 48 -8.51 3.36 -5.75
N LEU A 49 -7.78 3.46 -4.64
CA LEU A 49 -6.55 4.27 -4.55
C LEU A 49 -5.50 3.77 -5.54
N LEU A 50 -5.30 2.46 -5.61
CA LEU A 50 -4.31 1.86 -6.50
C LEU A 50 -4.66 2.09 -7.98
N LEU A 51 -5.95 2.02 -8.34
CA LEU A 51 -6.43 2.37 -9.68
C LEU A 51 -6.23 3.85 -10.03
N LEU A 52 -6.40 4.74 -9.04
CA LEU A 52 -6.19 6.18 -9.22
C LEU A 52 -4.70 6.53 -9.38
N ASP A 53 -3.80 5.87 -8.64
CA ASP A 53 -2.36 6.12 -8.67
C ASP A 53 -1.62 5.41 -9.81
N ARG A 54 -2.11 4.27 -10.30
CA ARG A 54 -1.56 3.55 -11.47
C ARG A 54 -1.41 4.43 -12.71
N ARG A 55 -2.19 5.51 -12.82
CA ARG A 55 -2.10 6.50 -13.91
C ARG A 55 -0.92 7.47 -13.80
N ARG A 56 -0.11 7.45 -12.74
CA ARG A 56 0.89 8.52 -12.48
C ARG A 56 2.35 8.12 -12.39
N GLY A 57 2.73 6.84 -12.30
CA GLY A 57 4.04 6.36 -12.78
C GLY A 57 5.17 6.09 -11.77
N PRO A 58 5.57 6.97 -10.84
CA PRO A 58 6.81 6.76 -10.07
C PRO A 58 6.64 6.27 -8.62
N ARG A 59 5.42 6.01 -8.12
CA ARG A 59 5.16 5.52 -6.73
C ARG A 59 4.43 4.17 -6.65
N LEU A 60 4.40 3.46 -7.78
CA LEU A 60 3.65 2.21 -7.90
C LEU A 60 4.09 1.13 -6.91
N ASP A 61 5.39 1.08 -6.57
CA ASP A 61 5.93 0.06 -5.65
C ASP A 61 5.43 0.26 -4.21
N ASP A 62 5.40 1.49 -3.72
CA ASP A 62 4.88 1.83 -2.38
C ASP A 62 3.36 1.55 -2.28
N ASP A 63 2.60 1.92 -3.31
CA ASP A 63 1.15 1.70 -3.36
C ASP A 63 0.81 0.20 -3.49
N LEU A 64 1.60 -0.56 -4.25
CA LEU A 64 1.48 -2.01 -4.37
C LEU A 64 1.79 -2.72 -3.06
N ALA A 65 2.84 -2.30 -2.37
CA ALA A 65 3.19 -2.81 -1.06
C ALA A 65 2.10 -2.56 -0.02
N LEU A 66 1.56 -1.34 0.02
CA LEU A 66 0.48 -0.99 0.93
C LEU A 66 -0.79 -1.80 0.64
N ASN A 67 -1.12 -2.01 -0.63
CA ASN A 67 -2.25 -2.85 -1.00
C ASN A 67 -2.00 -4.34 -0.74
N ALA A 68 -0.77 -4.85 -0.95
CA ALA A 68 -0.40 -6.20 -0.55
C ALA A 68 -0.57 -6.39 0.96
N TRP A 69 -0.17 -5.41 1.76
CA TRP A 69 -0.40 -5.42 3.20
C TRP A 69 -1.90 -5.46 3.54
N MET A 70 -2.73 -4.64 2.88
CA MET A 70 -4.18 -4.67 3.09
C MET A 70 -4.79 -6.03 2.78
N TRP A 71 -4.37 -6.67 1.68
CA TRP A 71 -4.80 -8.01 1.32
C TRP A 71 -4.35 -9.06 2.32
N MET A 72 -3.10 -9.00 2.80
CA MET A 72 -2.63 -9.85 3.89
C MET A 72 -3.54 -9.70 5.12
N ASN A 73 -3.81 -8.47 5.54
CA ASN A 73 -4.58 -8.20 6.75
C ASN A 73 -6.02 -8.70 6.62
N ALA A 74 -6.65 -8.49 5.46
CA ALA A 74 -7.98 -9.01 5.15
C ALA A 74 -8.04 -10.55 5.20
N LEU A 75 -7.08 -11.23 4.55
CA LEU A 75 -6.99 -12.69 4.56
C LEU A 75 -6.76 -13.22 5.98
N TRP A 76 -6.00 -12.50 6.79
CA TRP A 76 -5.77 -12.83 8.19
C TRP A 76 -7.05 -12.73 9.01
N VAL A 77 -7.78 -11.62 8.92
CA VAL A 77 -9.07 -11.41 9.61
C VAL A 77 -10.06 -12.51 9.23
N VAL A 78 -10.17 -12.84 7.94
CA VAL A 78 -11.06 -13.92 7.47
C VAL A 78 -10.61 -15.28 7.96
N SER A 79 -9.31 -15.55 7.99
CA SER A 79 -8.76 -16.80 8.52
C SER A 79 -9.09 -16.98 10.00
N ASP A 80 -8.89 -15.92 10.79
CA ASP A 80 -9.01 -15.95 12.24
C ASP A 80 -10.49 -16.04 12.67
N LEU A 81 -11.34 -15.12 12.19
CA LEU A 81 -12.76 -15.07 12.54
C LEU A 81 -13.57 -16.18 11.84
N GLY A 82 -13.14 -16.61 10.66
CA GLY A 82 -13.80 -17.67 9.90
C GLY A 82 -13.34 -19.09 10.27
N GLY A 83 -12.29 -19.22 11.10
CA GLY A 83 -11.72 -20.51 11.49
C GLY A 83 -11.10 -21.31 10.33
N VAL A 84 -10.66 -20.62 9.26
CA VAL A 84 -10.11 -21.26 8.05
C VAL A 84 -8.58 -21.07 8.02
N PRO A 85 -7.79 -22.04 8.51
CA PRO A 85 -6.34 -21.88 8.67
C PRO A 85 -5.57 -21.82 7.34
N THR A 86 -6.15 -22.31 6.24
CA THR A 86 -5.53 -22.23 4.90
C THR A 86 -5.35 -20.79 4.43
N LEU A 87 -6.28 -19.89 4.79
CA LEU A 87 -6.20 -18.47 4.45
C LEU A 87 -5.04 -17.75 5.16
N ARG A 88 -4.61 -18.25 6.33
CA ARG A 88 -3.45 -17.71 7.06
C ARG A 88 -2.16 -17.89 6.27
N TYR A 89 -1.99 -19.03 5.60
CA TYR A 89 -0.82 -19.25 4.74
C TYR A 89 -0.83 -18.34 3.52
N ALA A 90 -2.01 -18.10 2.94
CA ALA A 90 -2.17 -17.12 1.87
C ALA A 90 -1.84 -15.70 2.35
N ALA A 91 -2.29 -15.31 3.55
CA ALA A 91 -1.96 -14.03 4.16
C ALA A 91 -0.44 -13.87 4.32
N LEU A 92 0.25 -14.88 4.87
CA LEU A 92 1.70 -14.85 5.03
C LEU A 92 2.44 -14.75 3.69
N ALA A 93 1.99 -15.46 2.65
CA ALA A 93 2.59 -15.37 1.32
C ALA A 93 2.45 -13.96 0.72
N VAL A 94 1.25 -13.38 0.83
CA VAL A 94 0.98 -12.01 0.34
C VAL A 94 1.76 -10.97 1.14
N GLY A 95 1.82 -11.12 2.46
CA GLY A 95 2.61 -10.27 3.35
C GLY A 95 4.10 -10.32 3.05
N GLY A 96 4.63 -11.54 2.84
CA GLY A 96 6.02 -11.74 2.45
C GLY A 96 6.36 -11.09 1.12
N LEU A 97 5.48 -11.22 0.12
CA LEU A 97 5.63 -10.53 -1.17
C LEU A 97 5.66 -9.01 -0.99
N GLY A 98 4.72 -8.45 -0.22
CA GLY A 98 4.67 -7.02 0.08
C GLY A 98 5.92 -6.52 0.80
N ALA A 99 6.44 -7.28 1.76
CA ALA A 99 7.67 -6.95 2.47
C ALA A 99 8.90 -6.95 1.56
N VAL A 100 8.99 -7.90 0.62
CA VAL A 100 10.06 -7.94 -0.39
C VAL A 100 9.98 -6.72 -1.31
N LEU A 101 8.78 -6.36 -1.77
CA LEU A 101 8.58 -5.17 -2.61
C LEU A 101 9.01 -3.89 -1.87
N LEU A 102 8.63 -3.73 -0.60
CA LEU A 102 9.09 -2.61 0.23
C LEU A 102 10.60 -2.62 0.43
N ALA A 103 11.19 -3.78 0.71
CA ALA A 103 12.63 -3.91 0.90
C ALA A 103 13.40 -3.48 -0.35
N ILE A 104 12.90 -3.82 -1.55
CA ILE A 104 13.47 -3.40 -2.83
C ILE A 104 13.29 -1.88 -3.03
N ALA A 105 12.12 -1.33 -2.71
CA ALA A 105 11.83 0.10 -2.86
C ALA A 105 12.63 0.98 -1.90
N VAL A 106 12.83 0.52 -0.65
CA VAL A 106 13.64 1.19 0.37
C VAL A 106 15.14 0.99 0.12
N TRP A 107 15.53 -0.06 -0.64
CA TRP A 107 16.92 -0.30 -0.95
C TRP A 107 17.47 0.94 -1.67
N PRO A 108 18.39 1.69 -1.05
CA PRO A 108 18.90 2.90 -1.67
C PRO A 108 19.54 2.45 -2.97
N SER A 109 19.01 2.93 -4.10
CA SER A 109 19.69 2.84 -5.36
C SER A 109 21.05 3.50 -5.18
N ARG A 110 22.08 2.68 -4.88
CA ARG A 110 23.49 3.03 -4.97
C ARG A 110 23.81 3.22 -6.45
N GLY A 111 23.25 4.27 -7.03
CA GLY A 111 23.56 4.77 -8.36
C GLY A 111 24.42 6.01 -8.19
N PRO A 112 25.75 5.94 -8.34
CA PRO A 112 26.64 7.11 -8.32
C PRO A 112 26.52 7.99 -9.58
N ARG A 113 25.37 7.97 -10.27
CA ARG A 113 25.18 8.60 -11.59
C ARG A 113 24.63 10.03 -11.53
N GLY A 114 24.13 10.49 -10.38
CA GLY A 114 23.67 11.88 -10.20
C GLY A 114 24.77 12.88 -9.83
N THR A 115 25.83 12.43 -9.17
CA THR A 115 26.85 13.32 -8.61
C THR A 115 27.90 13.75 -9.64
N LEU A 116 28.28 12.86 -10.57
CA LEU A 116 29.27 13.16 -11.61
C LEU A 116 28.78 14.20 -12.64
N HIS A 117 27.47 14.24 -12.92
CA HIS A 117 26.92 15.25 -13.83
C HIS A 117 26.96 16.66 -13.24
N ARG A 118 26.88 16.77 -11.91
CA ARG A 118 26.97 18.03 -11.18
C ARG A 118 28.42 18.56 -11.18
N PHE A 119 29.42 17.68 -11.06
CA PHE A 119 30.83 18.07 -11.15
C PHE A 119 31.30 18.40 -12.57
N ARG A 120 30.75 17.75 -13.60
CA ARG A 120 31.08 18.09 -15.00
C ARG A 120 30.57 19.49 -15.40
N LYS A 121 29.43 19.93 -14.86
CA LYS A 121 28.87 21.26 -15.14
C LYS A 121 29.68 22.40 -14.50
N LEU A 122 30.30 22.16 -13.34
CA LEU A 122 31.17 23.12 -12.68
C LEU A 122 32.51 23.32 -13.40
N ARG A 123 33.01 22.31 -14.12
CA ARG A 123 34.28 22.42 -14.87
C ARG A 123 34.15 23.14 -16.22
N VAL A 124 32.94 23.28 -16.77
CA VAL A 124 32.69 23.97 -18.05
C VAL A 124 32.41 25.47 -17.86
N SER A 125 31.98 25.89 -16.67
CA SER A 125 31.67 27.30 -16.36
C SER A 125 32.86 28.09 -15.77
N GLY A 126 34.07 27.54 -15.87
CA GLY A 126 35.32 28.15 -15.40
C GLY A 126 36.29 28.45 -16.55
N ARG A 127 35.79 29.08 -17.61
CA ARG A 127 36.57 29.80 -18.62
C ARG A 127 35.93 31.15 -18.84
#